data_AF-A0A1Y1UBN1-F1
#
_entry.id   AF-A0A1Y1UBN1-F1
#
_cell.length_a   1.000
_cell.length_b   1.000
_cell.length_c   1.000
_cell.angle_alpha   90.00
_cell.angle_beta   90.00
_cell.angle_gamma   90.00
#
_symmetry.space_group_name_H-M   'P 1'
#
loop_
_entity.id
_entity.type
_entity.pdbx_description
1 polymer ?
#
loop_
_entity_poly.entity_id
_entity_poly.type
_entity_poly.pdbx_seq_one_letter_code
_entity_poly.pdbx_strand_id
1 'polypeptide(L)' 'MPAYRLEVSSSNRAACNGKLPCKGNKIMKGELRLGTWVQIRDNGSFKWRHWGCVTEAQIQNLQKDFPNPDDVDGFEELP' A
#
# COMPACT_ATOMS: atom_id res chain seq x y z
N MET A 1 13.92 0.19 -5.85
CA MET A 1 12.89 -0.46 -5.00
C MET A 1 11.54 -0.17 -5.62
N PRO A 2 10.63 -1.15 -5.70
CA PRO A 2 9.33 -0.95 -6.34
C PRO A 2 8.57 0.18 -5.63
N ALA A 3 7.95 1.06 -6.42
CA ALA A 3 7.22 2.22 -5.88
C ALA A 3 5.98 1.81 -5.09
N TYR A 4 5.49 0.58 -5.29
CA TYR A 4 4.30 0.03 -4.67
C TYR A 4 4.59 -1.35 -4.07
N ARG A 5 3.87 -1.69 -3.00
CA ARG A 5 3.87 -3.02 -2.38
C ARG A 5 2.45 -3.40 -1.94
N LEU A 6 2.03 -4.61 -2.26
CA LEU A 6 0.78 -5.21 -1.80
C LEU A 6 1.10 -6.22 -0.70
N GLU A 7 0.45 -6.13 0.46
CA GLU A 7 0.76 -7.02 1.60
C GLU A 7 -0.50 -7.26 2.43
N VAL A 8 -0.63 -8.47 2.98
CA VAL A 8 -1.51 -8.72 4.13
C VAL A 8 -0.79 -8.27 5.38
N SER A 9 -1.35 -7.28 6.09
CA SER A 9 -0.70 -6.64 7.22
C SER A 9 -0.19 -7.65 8.27
N SER A 10 1.12 -7.65 8.48
CA SER A 10 1.80 -8.49 9.47
C SER A 10 1.61 -8.02 10.93
N SER A 11 1.21 -6.75 11.15
CA SER A 11 1.07 -6.15 12.50
C SER A 11 0.12 -4.95 12.55
N ASN A 12 -0.32 -4.57 13.76
CA ASN A 12 -1.27 -3.46 14.00
C ASN A 12 -0.59 -2.07 14.14
N ARG A 13 0.60 -1.87 13.56
CA ARG A 13 1.40 -0.64 13.80
C ARG A 13 1.07 0.46 12.80
N ALA A 14 0.82 0.09 11.54
CA ALA A 14 0.59 1.01 10.45
C ALA A 14 -0.74 1.76 10.62
N ALA A 15 -0.76 3.04 10.25
CA ALA A 15 -1.96 3.85 10.18
C ALA A 15 -2.27 4.19 8.71
N CYS A 16 -3.55 4.24 8.37
CA CYS A 16 -4.00 4.51 7.02
C CYS A 16 -3.72 5.96 6.61
N ASN A 17 -3.13 6.14 5.43
CA ASN A 17 -2.88 7.44 4.80
C ASN A 17 -3.94 7.79 3.75
N GLY A 18 -5.15 7.19 3.85
CA GLY A 18 -6.30 7.49 3.00
C GLY A 18 -6.91 8.86 3.30
N LYS A 19 -8.08 9.14 2.71
CA LYS A 19 -8.89 10.32 3.04
C LYS A 19 -9.63 10.12 4.37
N LEU A 20 -10.08 11.21 4.98
CA LEU A 20 -11.03 11.13 6.10
C LEU A 20 -12.33 10.44 5.63
N PRO A 21 -13.01 9.65 6.49
CA PRO A 21 -12.76 9.47 7.92
C PRO A 21 -11.71 8.40 8.26
N CYS A 22 -11.12 7.73 7.27
CA CYS A 22 -10.21 6.60 7.52
C CYS A 22 -8.78 7.01 7.87
N LYS A 23 -8.35 8.22 7.48
CA LYS A 23 -7.00 8.71 7.75
C LYS A 23 -6.65 8.61 9.24
N GLY A 24 -5.56 7.92 9.56
CA GLY A 24 -5.08 7.71 10.92
C GLY A 24 -5.60 6.42 11.59
N ASN A 25 -6.65 5.79 11.07
CA ASN A 25 -7.12 4.50 11.58
C ASN A 25 -6.04 3.43 11.39
N LYS A 26 -5.93 2.54 12.37
CA LYS A 26 -4.95 1.45 12.32
C LYS A 26 -5.35 0.42 11.27
N ILE A 27 -4.34 -0.09 10.57
CA ILE A 27 -4.49 -1.23 9.68
C ILE A 27 -4.17 -2.47 10.51
N MET A 28 -5.17 -3.30 10.74
CA MET A 28 -5.07 -4.46 11.62
C MET A 28 -4.35 -5.61 10.93
N LYS A 29 -3.79 -6.52 11.72
CA LYS A 29 -3.12 -7.73 11.25
C LYS A 29 -4.14 -8.58 10.48
N GLY A 30 -3.74 -9.07 9.31
CA GLY A 30 -4.62 -9.82 8.41
C GLY A 30 -5.40 -8.95 7.43
N GLU A 31 -5.35 -7.61 7.54
CA GLU A 31 -5.99 -6.73 6.56
C GLU A 31 -5.08 -6.51 5.34
N LEU A 32 -5.66 -6.59 4.14
CA LEU A 32 -4.98 -6.22 2.90
C LEU A 32 -4.69 -4.72 2.87
N ARG A 33 -3.44 -4.36 2.57
CA ARG A 33 -2.99 -2.99 2.48
C ARG A 33 -2.09 -2.76 1.26
N LEU A 34 -2.18 -1.55 0.72
CA LEU A 34 -1.28 -1.07 -0.33
C LEU A 34 -0.30 -0.08 0.29
N GLY A 35 1.00 -0.33 0.08
CA GLY A 35 2.10 0.56 0.40
C GLY A 35 2.54 1.32 -0.84
N THR A 36 2.75 2.63 -0.69
CA THR A 36 3.48 3.44 -1.68
C THR A 36 4.79 3.89 -1.05
N TRP A 37 5.91 3.62 -1.71
CA TRP A 37 7.22 4.09 -1.27
C TRP A 37 7.30 5.60 -1.42
N VAL A 38 7.65 6.28 -0.33
CA VAL A 38 7.87 7.72 -0.32
C VAL A 38 9.22 8.00 0.31
N GLN A 39 10.07 8.72 -0.42
CA GLN A 39 11.34 9.21 0.09
C GLN A 39 11.22 10.69 0.47
N ILE A 40 11.57 11.01 1.72
CA ILE A 40 11.61 12.38 2.22
C ILE A 40 13.05 12.64 2.66
N ARG A 41 13.74 13.51 1.91
CA ARG A 41 15.19 13.74 2.04
C ARG A 41 15.94 12.40 1.84
N ASP A 42 16.64 11.93 2.87
CA ASP A 42 17.44 10.70 2.83
C ASP A 42 16.69 9.49 3.41
N ASN A 43 15.49 9.69 3.97
CA ASN A 43 14.72 8.61 4.60
C ASN A 43 13.55 8.18 3.72
N GLY A 44 13.60 6.93 3.26
CA GLY A 44 12.50 6.28 2.55
C GLY A 44 11.65 5.41 3.47
N SER A 45 10.33 5.46 3.28
CA SER A 45 9.41 4.58 3.99
C SER A 45 8.13 4.35 3.18
N PHE A 46 7.43 3.26 3.48
CA PHE A 46 6.11 3.01 2.91
C PHE A 46 5.04 3.84 3.62
N LYS A 47 4.20 4.51 2.84
CA LYS A 47 2.92 5.04 3.29
C LYS A 47 1.83 4.01 2.97
N TRP A 48 1.27 3.45 4.04
CA TRP A 48 0.26 2.40 3.95
C TRP A 48 -1.16 2.98 3.87
N ARG A 49 -2.02 2.30 3.12
CA ARG A 49 -3.46 2.52 3.06
C ARG A 49 -4.19 1.19 3.16
N HIS A 50 -5.35 1.18 3.81
CA HIS A 50 -6.30 0.08 3.65
C HIS A 50 -6.61 -0.13 2.17
N TRP A 51 -6.85 -1.37 1.76
CA TRP A 51 -7.25 -1.67 0.39
C TRP A 51 -8.45 -0.83 -0.08
N GLY A 52 -9.50 -0.71 0.74
CA GLY A 52 -10.66 0.13 0.44
C GLY A 52 -10.39 1.65 0.45
N CYS A 53 -9.21 2.10 0.89
CA CYS A 53 -8.77 3.50 0.85
C CYS A 53 -7.82 3.80 -0.32
N VAL A 54 -7.52 2.80 -1.14
CA VAL A 54 -6.77 2.99 -2.38
C VAL A 54 -7.62 3.82 -3.34
N THR A 55 -7.02 4.86 -3.91
CA THR A 55 -7.71 5.75 -4.84
C THR A 55 -7.58 5.25 -6.27
N GLU A 56 -8.53 5.58 -7.14
CA GLU A 56 -8.48 5.27 -8.57
C GLU A 56 -7.14 5.67 -9.22
N ALA A 57 -6.63 6.88 -8.91
CA ALA A 57 -5.33 7.32 -9.42
C ALA A 57 -4.15 6.41 -9.02
N GLN A 58 -4.20 5.78 -7.84
CA GLN A 58 -3.17 4.82 -7.43
C GLN A 58 -3.29 3.51 -8.22
N ILE A 59 -4.50 3.05 -8.50
CA ILE A 59 -4.75 1.85 -9.32
C ILE A 59 -4.32 2.11 -10.76
N GLN A 60 -4.63 3.28 -11.32
CA GLN A 60 -4.19 3.66 -12.66
C GLN A 60 -2.66 3.73 -12.78
N ASN A 61 -1.98 4.24 -11.75
CA ASN A 61 -0.51 4.25 -11.74
C ASN A 61 0.05 2.83 -11.60
N LEU A 62 -0.53 1.99 -10.74
CA LEU A 62 -0.18 0.57 -10.65
C LEU A 62 -0.29 -0.13 -12.00
N GLN A 63 -1.40 0.03 -12.73
CA GLN A 63 -1.60 -0.59 -14.05
C GLN A 63 -0.62 -0.06 -15.12
N LYS A 64 -0.20 1.20 -15.01
CA LYS A 64 0.79 1.79 -15.92
C LYS A 64 2.20 1.26 -15.65
N ASP A 65 2.55 1.11 -14.38
CA ASP A 65 3.88 0.69 -13.94
C ASP A 65 4.04 -0.84 -14.00
N PHE A 66 2.95 -1.59 -13.81
CA PHE A 66 2.90 -3.06 -13.78
C PHE A 66 1.84 -3.56 -14.77
N PRO A 67 2.24 -4.03 -15.96
CA PRO A 67 1.32 -4.55 -16.98
C PRO A 67 0.52 -5.76 -16.49
N ASN A 68 1.12 -6.60 -15.65
CA ASN A 68 0.45 -7.72 -15.01
C ASN A 68 0.36 -7.50 -13.48
N PRO A 69 -0.77 -7.85 -12.84
CA PRO A 69 -0.94 -7.65 -11.40
C PRO A 69 0.04 -8.43 -10.51
N ASP A 70 0.51 -9.58 -10.98
CA ASP A 70 1.49 -10.45 -10.33
C ASP A 70 2.91 -9.87 -10.31
N ASP A 71 3.20 -8.90 -11.19
CA ASP A 71 4.47 -8.15 -11.17
C ASP A 71 4.58 -7.18 -9.96
N VAL A 72 3.48 -6.95 -9.23
CA VAL A 72 3.46 -6.06 -8.07
C VAL A 72 4.14 -6.73 -6.87
N ASP A 73 5.09 -6.03 -6.24
CA ASP A 73 5.78 -6.51 -5.04
C ASP A 73 4.82 -6.99 -3.95
N GLY A 74 5.02 -8.22 -3.49
CA GLY A 74 4.21 -8.88 -2.47
C GLY A 74 2.92 -9.55 -2.97
N PHE A 75 2.61 -9.51 -4.28
CA PHE A 75 1.45 -10.22 -4.84
C PHE A 75 1.54 -11.74 -4.63
N GLU A 76 2.71 -12.34 -4.86
CA GLU A 76 2.94 -13.78 -4.67
C GLU A 76 2.87 -14.23 -3.19
N GLU A 77 2.98 -13.29 -2.24
CA GLU A 77 2.88 -13.56 -0.80
C GLU A 77 1.42 -13.55 -0.31
N LEU A 78 0.46 -13.21 -1.17
CA LEU A 78 -0.96 -13.23 -0.82
C LEU A 78 -1.49 -14.67 -0.71
N PRO A 79 -2.37 -14.95 0.27
CA PRO A 79 -2.93 -16.28 0.50
C PRO A 79 -3.96 -16.70 -0.55
#